data_AF-A0A929KAL8-F1
#
_entry.id   AF-A0A929KAL8-F1
#
_cell.length_a   1.000
_cell.length_b   1.000
_cell.length_c   1.000
_cell.angle_alpha   90.00
_cell.angle_beta   90.00
_cell.angle_gamma   90.00
#
_symmetry.space_group_name_H-M   'P 1'
#
loop_
_entity.id
_entity.type
_entity.pdbx_description
1 polymer ?
#
loop_
_entity_poly.entity_id
_entity_poly.type
_entity_poly.pdbx_seq_one_letter_code
_entity_poly.pdbx_strand_id
1 'polypeptide(L)'
;MNAKELKWLLRRQTGCSYHRMIVPDKNYDSVVPGMMHHLIKVYSEDQKKYSGEEWDCDDIARDFWCFAKRVKSNATKENKIVGRVIFPDHAEIIYVQGVHLESNPYYVYYVDQRNWHIRKPDKKPKWIEL
;
A
#
# COMPACT_ATOMS: atom_id res chain seq x y z
N MET A 1 -12.13 5.15 8.13
CA MET A 1 -11.24 4.49 9.11
C MET A 1 -10.30 5.54 9.72
N ASN A 2 -10.11 5.54 11.03
CA ASN A 2 -9.16 6.45 11.69
C ASN A 2 -7.74 5.83 11.75
N ALA A 3 -6.73 6.64 12.13
CA ALA A 3 -5.34 6.20 12.19
C ALA A 3 -5.08 5.03 13.16
N LYS A 4 -5.83 4.94 14.28
CA LYS A 4 -5.68 3.88 15.29
C LYS A 4 -6.20 2.55 14.76
N GLU A 5 -7.37 2.56 14.13
CA GLU A 5 -7.98 1.40 13.47
C GLU A 5 -7.09 0.86 12.35
N LEU A 6 -6.54 1.76 11.53
CA LEU A 6 -5.65 1.41 10.44
C LEU A 6 -4.36 0.75 10.96
N LYS A 7 -3.73 1.32 12.00
CA LYS A 7 -2.56 0.71 12.64
C LYS A 7 -2.86 -0.69 13.18
N TRP A 8 -4.02 -0.88 13.82
CA TRP A 8 -4.44 -2.17 14.34
C TRP A 8 -4.69 -3.20 13.22
N LEU A 9 -5.39 -2.80 12.15
CA LEU A 9 -5.65 -3.63 10.98
C LEU A 9 -4.35 -4.10 10.33
N LEU A 10 -3.44 -3.15 10.09
CA LEU A 10 -2.14 -3.43 9.48
C LEU A 10 -1.34 -4.39 10.35
N ARG A 11 -1.16 -4.10 11.65
CA ARG A 11 -0.47 -5.02 12.58
C ARG A 11 -1.05 -6.44 12.55
N ARG A 12 -2.38 -6.56 12.54
CA ARG A 12 -3.06 -7.87 12.57
C ARG A 12 -2.89 -8.66 11.27
N GLN A 13 -2.92 -8.01 10.11
CA GLN A 13 -2.88 -8.69 8.82
C GLN A 13 -1.47 -8.84 8.25
N THR A 14 -0.54 -7.94 8.58
CA THR A 14 0.84 -7.99 8.08
C THR A 14 1.81 -8.68 9.03
N GLY A 15 1.49 -8.75 10.33
CA GLY A 15 2.40 -9.29 11.34
C GLY A 15 3.64 -8.43 11.60
N CYS A 16 3.77 -7.28 10.93
CA CYS A 16 4.92 -6.41 11.07
C CYS A 16 4.89 -5.70 12.43
N SER A 17 5.83 -6.06 13.31
CA SER A 17 6.06 -5.39 14.60
C SER A 17 6.76 -4.04 14.44
N TYR A 18 7.43 -3.83 13.30
CA TYR A 18 8.34 -2.70 13.09
C TYR A 18 7.64 -1.47 12.52
N HIS A 19 7.77 -0.40 13.29
CA HIS A 19 7.28 0.93 13.05
C HIS A 19 8.01 1.59 11.87
N ARG A 20 7.37 1.70 10.70
CA ARG A 20 7.71 2.75 9.70
C ARG A 20 6.64 2.92 8.60
N MET A 21 5.39 2.59 8.88
CA MET A 21 4.29 3.00 7.99
C MET A 21 4.00 4.48 8.21
N ILE A 22 4.36 5.29 7.21
CA ILE A 22 4.03 6.71 7.19
C ILE A 22 2.58 6.83 6.75
N VAL A 23 1.71 7.16 7.71
CA VAL A 23 0.29 7.40 7.45
C VAL A 23 -0.06 8.80 8.00
N PRO A 24 -0.02 9.85 7.16
CA PRO A 24 0.01 11.24 7.63
C PRO A 24 -1.37 11.85 7.94
N ASP A 25 -2.47 11.16 7.62
CA ASP A 25 -3.81 11.72 7.62
C ASP A 25 -4.67 11.33 8.84
N LYS A 26 -5.72 12.13 9.11
CA LYS A 26 -6.64 11.91 10.25
C LYS A 26 -7.72 10.86 9.96
N ASN A 27 -8.28 10.91 8.75
CA ASN A 27 -9.33 10.01 8.26
C ASN A 27 -8.90 9.38 6.96
N TYR A 28 -9.25 8.12 6.80
CA TYR A 28 -8.84 7.30 5.68
C TYR A 28 -10.00 6.57 5.03
N ASP A 29 -10.00 6.61 3.71
CA ASP A 29 -10.94 5.91 2.86
C ASP A 29 -10.27 4.64 2.33
N SER A 30 -11.00 3.54 2.26
CA SER A 30 -10.47 2.35 1.60
C SER A 30 -10.40 2.55 0.09
N VAL A 31 -9.41 1.92 -0.54
CA VAL A 31 -9.32 1.78 -1.99
C VAL A 31 -10.49 0.95 -2.50
N VAL A 32 -11.13 1.44 -3.56
CA VAL A 32 -12.24 0.76 -4.25
C VAL A 32 -11.66 -0.33 -5.16
N PRO A 33 -12.35 -1.48 -5.35
CA PRO A 33 -11.93 -2.48 -6.33
C PRO A 33 -11.62 -1.85 -7.69
N GLY A 34 -10.51 -2.25 -8.31
CA GLY A 34 -10.08 -1.73 -9.62
C GLY A 34 -9.25 -0.43 -9.58
N MET A 35 -9.39 0.40 -8.54
CA MET A 35 -8.61 1.65 -8.44
C MET A 35 -7.10 1.39 -8.39
N MET A 36 -6.66 0.35 -7.69
CA MET A 36 -5.23 0.02 -7.62
C MET A 36 -4.68 -0.41 -8.98
N HIS A 37 -5.42 -1.23 -9.74
CA HIS A 37 -5.04 -1.63 -11.10
C HIS A 37 -4.92 -0.42 -12.03
N HIS A 38 -5.84 0.54 -11.90
CA HIS A 38 -5.76 1.79 -12.67
C HIS A 38 -4.51 2.61 -12.32
N LEU A 39 -4.21 2.80 -11.03
CA LEU A 39 -3.00 3.52 -10.59
C LEU A 39 -1.72 2.85 -11.10
N ILE A 40 -1.63 1.53 -10.99
CA ILE A 40 -0.52 0.73 -11.52
C ILE A 40 -0.36 0.92 -13.03
N LYS A 41 -1.45 0.82 -13.78
CA LYS A 41 -1.43 1.01 -15.24
C LYS A 41 -0.87 2.39 -15.61
N VAL A 42 -1.44 3.45 -15.04
CA VAL A 42 -1.02 4.83 -15.36
C VAL A 42 0.43 5.08 -14.95
N TYR A 43 0.83 4.60 -13.77
CA TYR A 43 2.22 4.76 -13.30
C TYR A 43 3.21 3.99 -14.16
N SER A 44 2.94 2.72 -14.46
CA SER A 44 3.84 1.87 -15.27
C SER A 44 3.99 2.36 -16.71
N GLU A 45 2.96 2.99 -17.29
CA GLU A 45 3.04 3.65 -18.61
C GLU A 45 3.98 4.88 -18.59
N ASP A 46 4.07 5.59 -17.46
CA ASP A 46 4.94 6.76 -17.31
C ASP A 46 6.38 6.40 -16.95
N GLN A 47 6.59 5.34 -16.15
CA GLN A 47 7.92 4.88 -15.72
C GLN A 47 8.79 4.31 -16.84
N LYS A 48 8.22 3.86 -17.96
CA LYS A 48 8.98 3.42 -19.15
C LYS A 48 9.96 4.49 -19.67
N LYS A 49 9.81 5.74 -19.24
CA LYS A 49 10.67 6.88 -19.61
C LYS A 49 11.91 7.04 -18.72
N TYR A 50 11.94 6.46 -17.52
CA TYR A 50 13.03 6.61 -16.55
C TYR A 50 13.87 5.33 -16.52
N SER A 51 15.01 5.33 -17.22
CA SER A 51 15.98 4.22 -17.23
C SER A 51 17.38 4.73 -16.90
N GLY A 52 17.52 5.37 -15.74
CA GLY A 52 18.81 5.69 -15.14
C GLY A 52 19.18 4.65 -14.09
N GLU A 53 20.47 4.31 -14.02
CA GLU A 53 21.03 3.41 -13.01
C GLU A 53 20.86 4.00 -11.59
N GLU A 54 20.69 3.12 -10.59
CA GLU A 54 20.33 3.40 -9.18
C GLU A 54 18.84 3.73 -8.91
N TRP A 55 17.93 2.85 -9.34
CA TRP A 55 16.52 2.90 -8.95
C TRP A 55 16.08 1.56 -8.36
N ASP A 56 16.05 1.47 -7.03
CA ASP A 56 15.76 0.22 -6.34
C ASP A 56 14.29 0.13 -5.84
N CYS A 57 13.97 -0.95 -5.14
CA CYS A 57 12.61 -1.22 -4.67
C CYS A 57 12.03 -0.11 -3.76
N ASP A 58 12.85 0.60 -2.99
CA ASP A 58 12.41 1.64 -2.06
C ASP A 58 12.07 2.95 -2.76
N ASP A 59 12.82 3.29 -3.81
CA ASP A 59 12.59 4.42 -4.71
C ASP A 59 11.30 4.23 -5.48
N ILE A 60 11.07 3.04 -6.06
CA ILE A 60 9.82 2.71 -6.76
C ILE A 60 8.63 2.85 -5.80
N ALA A 61 8.73 2.29 -4.59
CA ALA A 61 7.64 2.33 -3.62
C ALA A 61 7.36 3.76 -3.14
N ARG A 62 8.41 4.59 -2.98
CA ARG A 62 8.31 6.01 -2.65
C ARG A 62 7.61 6.78 -3.76
N ASP A 63 8.09 6.65 -5.00
CA ASP A 63 7.61 7.42 -6.13
C ASP A 63 6.15 7.04 -6.48
N PHE A 64 5.83 5.75 -6.44
CA PHE A 64 4.45 5.29 -6.59
C PHE A 64 3.52 5.90 -5.52
N TRP A 65 3.97 5.94 -4.25
CA TRP A 65 3.18 6.53 -3.18
C TRP A 65 2.93 8.03 -3.41
N CYS A 66 3.96 8.78 -3.81
CA CYS A 66 3.85 10.19 -4.19
C CYS A 66 2.89 10.39 -5.37
N PHE A 67 3.03 9.59 -6.42
CA PHE A 67 2.14 9.58 -7.57
C PHE A 67 0.69 9.33 -7.17
N ALA A 68 0.43 8.28 -6.38
CA ALA A 68 -0.91 7.93 -5.93
C ALA A 68 -1.54 9.05 -5.09
N LYS A 69 -0.76 9.71 -4.23
CA LYS A 69 -1.22 10.89 -3.48
C LYS A 69 -1.56 12.08 -4.40
N ARG A 70 -0.73 12.35 -5.41
CA ARG A 70 -0.95 13.42 -6.41
C ARG A 70 -2.25 13.19 -7.20
N VAL A 71 -2.44 11.99 -7.75
CA VAL A 71 -3.64 11.65 -8.52
C VAL A 71 -4.91 11.82 -7.67
N LYS A 72 -4.88 11.39 -6.42
CA LYS A 72 -6.04 11.47 -5.50
C LYS A 72 -6.39 12.89 -5.10
N SER A 73 -5.36 13.69 -4.76
CA SER A 73 -5.53 15.11 -4.40
C SER A 73 -6.27 15.88 -5.49
N ASN A 74 -6.03 15.55 -6.75
CA ASN A 74 -6.61 16.25 -7.89
C ASN A 74 -7.97 15.70 -8.33
N ALA A 75 -8.19 14.38 -8.22
CA ALA A 75 -9.38 13.74 -8.81
C ALA A 75 -10.56 13.53 -7.86
N THR A 76 -10.32 13.24 -6.58
CA THR A 76 -11.39 12.71 -5.70
C THR A 76 -11.54 13.46 -4.37
N LYS A 77 -10.53 14.21 -3.92
CA LYS A 77 -10.44 14.78 -2.55
C LYS A 77 -10.56 13.72 -1.44
N GLU A 78 -10.50 12.44 -1.77
CA GLU A 78 -10.61 11.32 -0.83
C GLU A 78 -9.23 10.88 -0.35
N ASN A 79 -9.15 10.47 0.91
CA ASN A 79 -7.87 10.12 1.52
C ASN A 79 -7.64 8.61 1.51
N LYS A 80 -7.52 8.08 0.29
CA LYS A 80 -7.45 6.62 0.09
C LYS A 80 -6.16 6.04 0.65
N ILE A 81 -6.27 4.94 1.40
CA ILE A 81 -5.15 4.24 2.04
C ILE A 81 -4.26 3.56 0.99
N VAL A 82 -3.23 4.27 0.54
CA VAL A 82 -2.07 3.72 -0.18
C VAL A 82 -0.84 4.22 0.56
N GLY A 83 0.07 3.31 0.86
CA GLY A 83 1.31 3.57 1.57
C GLY A 83 2.42 2.66 1.07
N ARG A 84 3.50 2.62 1.85
CA ARG A 84 4.62 1.72 1.64
C ARG A 84 5.02 1.04 2.94
N VAL A 85 5.54 -0.18 2.83
CA VAL A 85 6.19 -0.90 3.92
C VAL A 85 7.65 -1.07 3.56
N ILE A 86 8.52 -0.88 4.54
CA ILE A 86 9.96 -1.06 4.41
C ILE A 86 10.34 -2.25 5.27
N PHE A 87 10.90 -3.26 4.64
CA PHE A 87 11.57 -4.42 5.22
C PHE A 87 13.09 -4.17 5.23
N PRO A 88 13.89 -4.94 5.98
CA PRO A 88 15.34 -4.74 6.03
C PRO A 88 16.06 -4.78 4.67
N ASP A 89 15.52 -5.55 3.72
CA ASP A 89 16.11 -5.85 2.42
C ASP A 89 15.18 -5.53 1.23
N HIS A 90 14.00 -4.96 1.51
CA HIS A 90 12.99 -4.73 0.50
C HIS A 90 12.02 -3.62 0.91
N ALA A 91 11.33 -3.02 -0.06
CA ALA A 91 10.18 -2.17 0.20
C ALA A 91 9.03 -2.63 -0.68
N GLU A 92 7.79 -2.49 -0.22
CA GLU A 92 6.60 -2.84 -1.00
C GLU A 92 5.55 -1.73 -0.88
N ILE A 93 4.70 -1.62 -1.90
CA ILE A 93 3.53 -0.76 -1.85
C ILE A 93 2.41 -1.50 -1.13
N ILE A 94 1.69 -0.81 -0.25
CA ILE A 94 0.53 -1.36 0.46
C ILE A 94 -0.72 -0.54 0.20
N TYR A 95 -1.87 -1.21 0.21
CA TYR A 95 -3.15 -0.52 0.22
C TYR A 95 -4.20 -1.29 1.03
N VAL A 96 -5.22 -0.58 1.48
CA VAL A 96 -6.37 -1.17 2.18
C VAL A 96 -7.59 -1.04 1.31
N GLN A 97 -8.23 -2.17 1.01
CA GLN A 97 -9.47 -2.24 0.25
C GLN A 97 -10.62 -2.64 1.15
N GLY A 98 -11.74 -1.95 0.99
CA GLY A 98 -12.99 -2.24 1.65
C GLY A 98 -13.67 -3.41 0.97
N VAL A 99 -14.22 -4.33 1.75
CA VAL A 99 -15.07 -5.43 1.30
C VAL A 99 -16.44 -5.25 1.94
N HIS A 100 -17.50 -5.33 1.15
CA HIS A 100 -18.87 -5.39 1.62
C HIS A 100 -19.18 -6.76 2.26
N LEU A 101 -18.41 -7.17 3.28
CA LEU A 101 -18.62 -8.42 4.02
C LEU A 101 -18.69 -8.13 5.51
N GLU A 102 -19.73 -8.65 6.15
CA GLU A 102 -20.25 -8.24 7.46
C GLU A 102 -19.30 -8.47 8.66
N SER A 103 -18.27 -9.32 8.52
CA SER A 103 -17.39 -9.71 9.63
C SER A 103 -15.99 -9.10 9.60
N ASN A 104 -15.54 -8.58 8.45
CA ASN A 104 -14.24 -7.91 8.34
C ASN A 104 -14.25 -6.97 7.12
N PRO A 105 -14.62 -5.69 7.28
CA PRO A 105 -14.91 -4.81 6.16
C PRO A 105 -13.67 -4.33 5.40
N TYR A 106 -12.46 -4.73 5.81
CA TYR A 106 -11.21 -4.25 5.22
C TYR A 106 -10.13 -5.33 5.11
N TYR A 107 -9.44 -5.34 3.97
CA TYR A 107 -8.27 -6.17 3.72
C TYR A 107 -7.07 -5.32 3.31
N VAL A 108 -5.91 -5.69 3.84
CA VAL A 108 -4.61 -5.16 3.42
C VAL A 108 -4.14 -5.96 2.22
N TYR A 109 -3.54 -5.28 1.25
CA TYR A 109 -2.93 -5.88 0.06
C TYR A 109 -1.53 -5.30 -0.12
N TYR A 110 -0.65 -6.13 -0.69
CA TYR A 110 0.68 -5.73 -1.13
C TYR A 110 0.72 -5.68 -2.65
N VAL A 111 1.59 -4.83 -3.17
CA VAL A 111 1.93 -4.79 -4.59
C VAL A 111 3.43 -4.95 -4.71
N ASP A 112 3.83 -6.05 -5.35
CA ASP A 112 5.21 -6.28 -5.78
C ASP A 112 5.46 -5.42 -7.02
N GLN A 113 6.29 -4.41 -6.89
CA GLN A 113 6.58 -3.44 -7.94
C GLN A 113 7.51 -3.99 -9.04
N ARG A 114 8.14 -5.16 -8.86
CA ARG A 114 8.98 -5.78 -9.91
C ARG A 114 8.14 -6.30 -11.07
N ASN A 115 6.93 -6.76 -10.77
CA ASN A 115 6.00 -7.37 -11.73
C ASN A 115 4.59 -6.75 -11.65
N TRP A 116 4.39 -5.74 -10.81
CA TRP A 116 3.11 -5.11 -10.51
C TRP A 116 2.03 -6.08 -10.03
N HIS A 117 2.43 -7.17 -9.39
CA HIS A 117 1.53 -8.20 -8.92
C HIS A 117 0.90 -7.82 -7.58
N ILE A 118 -0.43 -7.90 -7.51
CA ILE A 118 -1.19 -7.66 -6.28
C ILE A 118 -1.35 -8.97 -5.53
N ARG A 119 -0.87 -9.02 -4.29
CA ARG A 119 -1.01 -10.17 -3.40
C ARG A 119 -1.70 -9.80 -2.09
N LYS A 120 -2.42 -10.78 -1.52
CA LYS A 120 -2.85 -10.70 -0.12
C LYS A 120 -1.65 -10.98 0.78
N PRO A 121 -1.62 -10.50 2.03
CA PRO A 121 -0.69 -10.99 3.02
C PRO A 121 -0.73 -12.52 3.05
N ASP A 122 0.42 -13.16 2.89
CA ASP A 122 0.51 -14.60 3.09
C ASP A 122 0.05 -14.93 4.52
N LYS A 123 -0.72 -16.02 4.67
CA LYS A 123 -1.50 -16.36 5.87
C LYS A 123 -0.72 -16.14 7.18
N LYS A 124 -1.41 -15.51 8.15
CA LYS A 124 -1.11 -15.24 9.58
C LYS A 124 0.36 -15.42 9.98
N PRO A 125 1.03 -14.38 10.52
CA PRO A 125 2.38 -14.56 11.09
C PRO A 125 2.34 -15.75 12.04
N LYS A 126 3.12 -16.79 11.73
CA LYS A 126 3.51 -17.77 12.74
C LYS A 126 4.34 -16.98 13.73
N TRP A 127 3.85 -16.86 14.96
CA TRP A 127 4.64 -16.31 16.05
C TRP A 127 5.95 -17.10 16.09
N ILE A 128 7.08 -16.41 15.91
CA ILE A 128 8.35 -16.88 16.44
C ILE A 128 8.37 -16.27 17.85
N GLU A 129 8.11 -17.10 18.85
CA GLU A 129 8.45 -16.76 20.23
C GLU A 129 9.98 -16.59 20.27
N LEU A 130 10.43 -15.41 20.71
CA LEU A 130 11.80 -15.18 21.15
C LEU A 130 11.89 -15.46 22.65
#